data_AF-A0AAV7YQ15-F1
#
_entry.id   AF-A0AAV7YQ15-F1
#
_cell.length_a   1.000
_cell.length_b   1.000
_cell.length_c   1.000
_cell.angle_alpha   90.00
_cell.angle_beta   90.00
_cell.angle_gamma   90.00
#
_symmetry.space_group_name_H-M   'P 1'
#
loop_
_entity.id
_entity.type
_entity.pdbx_description
1 polymer ?
#
loop_
_entity_poly.entity_id
_entity_poly.type
_entity_poly.pdbx_seq_one_letter_code
_entity_poly.pdbx_strand_id
1 'polypeptide(L)'
;MKNFKTSPNSNLKLNGHKRTKSMINAYDRRKQERRKREMEKEQQQVCQKESVSESENVKGLKLEKKKITFESLEQLFKVPRAMEYFKEFLFQQFNQENIMFFQEVKIFKHGYRSEKQMIKTARKISEKYIVPGSIFEINIISEMRKKIINNINTKTYSGSMFDEAQLAVFNHMNLNSWHAFTQSVLFQKLEKVLNEDENFTAQSIENKKMQLISREKKFRALNEEAPTPEQKKNPLAVGEELMVTLMDLLIANFSVSKKSINVKTISRSIPFQKFLDQTAELKSIKLNKLTIIERLCFFINLYNTLILHGFIINGFPTDRYSLKRFMEQSQYKVDKYYFSLNDILHGILRGNRDLKYSRHYFKHNDERAKFAIKPVDPRFHFALLNPNFDSLIKIYRIKYTDKLLNEISSIVVTNLIKIEKNKIYLPKFFQMFQKDFGGEKILLNWICMFLIKDKRFNKIKNLTIKYTKRNLTTPFIWLDLKRTLSRKFLFGSIN
;
A
#
# COMPACT_ATOMS: atom_id res chain seq x y z
N MET A 1 48.42 -64.32 -46.07
CA MET A 1 47.20 -63.70 -45.48
C MET A 1 47.54 -63.21 -44.08
N LYS A 2 47.60 -61.88 -43.84
CA LYS A 2 47.86 -61.30 -42.51
C LYS A 2 47.01 -60.03 -42.29
N ASN A 3 46.26 -60.07 -41.18
CA ASN A 3 45.84 -59.05 -40.22
C ASN A 3 45.43 -57.63 -40.68
N PHE A 4 44.20 -57.25 -40.30
CA PHE A 4 43.86 -55.88 -39.87
C PHE A 4 42.99 -55.88 -38.61
N LYS A 5 43.28 -54.91 -37.74
CA LYS A 5 42.72 -54.65 -36.40
C LYS A 5 41.35 -53.97 -36.47
N THR A 6 40.46 -54.25 -35.51
CA THR A 6 39.34 -53.36 -35.13
C THR A 6 39.47 -52.96 -33.66
N SER A 7 39.41 -51.66 -33.38
CA SER A 7 39.37 -51.07 -32.03
C SER A 7 38.00 -50.42 -31.78
N PRO A 8 37.39 -50.57 -30.59
CA PRO A 8 36.15 -49.88 -30.23
C PRO A 8 36.48 -48.62 -29.40
N ASN A 9 36.09 -47.44 -29.88
CA ASN A 9 36.22 -46.22 -29.07
C ASN A 9 35.14 -45.17 -29.40
N SER A 10 34.01 -45.26 -28.72
CA SER A 10 32.97 -44.21 -28.73
C SER A 10 32.13 -44.19 -27.45
N ASN A 11 32.77 -44.08 -26.26
CA ASN A 11 32.01 -43.80 -25.03
C ASN A 11 32.70 -42.90 -23.97
N LEU A 12 33.78 -42.20 -24.32
CA LEU A 12 34.55 -41.40 -23.33
C LEU A 12 34.42 -39.88 -23.41
N LYS A 13 33.64 -39.30 -24.34
CA LYS A 13 33.56 -37.82 -24.49
C LYS A 13 32.34 -37.13 -23.86
N LEU A 14 31.35 -37.85 -23.32
CA LEU A 14 30.12 -37.25 -22.77
C LEU A 14 30.10 -37.03 -21.25
N ASN A 15 31.05 -37.62 -20.49
CA ASN A 15 31.08 -37.50 -19.02
C ASN A 15 32.03 -36.42 -18.46
N GLY A 16 32.97 -35.91 -19.27
CA GLY A 16 33.89 -34.84 -18.84
C GLY A 16 33.24 -33.46 -18.72
N HIS A 17 32.28 -33.12 -19.60
CA HIS A 17 31.65 -31.80 -19.66
C HIS A 17 30.57 -31.55 -18.60
N LYS A 18 29.98 -32.61 -18.02
CA LYS A 18 28.98 -32.48 -16.93
C LYS A 18 29.64 -32.31 -15.56
N ARG A 19 30.80 -32.94 -15.31
CA ARG A 19 31.56 -32.79 -14.05
C ARG A 19 32.22 -31.42 -13.91
N THR A 20 32.75 -30.84 -14.99
CA THR A 20 33.36 -29.49 -14.96
C THR A 20 32.33 -28.37 -14.77
N LYS A 21 31.15 -28.42 -15.43
CA LYS A 21 30.06 -27.46 -15.18
C LYS A 21 29.48 -27.55 -13.76
N SER A 22 29.45 -28.75 -13.16
CA SER A 22 29.00 -28.94 -11.77
C SER A 22 29.98 -28.31 -10.77
N MET A 23 31.29 -28.45 -10.99
CA MET A 23 32.30 -27.87 -10.11
C MET A 23 32.42 -26.35 -10.25
N ILE A 24 32.29 -25.79 -11.47
CA ILE A 24 32.28 -24.34 -11.69
C ILE A 24 31.06 -23.69 -11.00
N ASN A 25 29.88 -24.32 -11.08
CA ASN A 25 28.67 -23.84 -10.39
C ASN A 25 28.72 -24.00 -8.86
N ALA A 26 29.58 -24.86 -8.32
CA ALA A 26 29.79 -25.00 -6.87
C ALA A 26 30.84 -24.01 -6.35
N TYR A 27 31.89 -23.74 -7.15
CA TYR A 27 32.88 -22.71 -6.86
C TYR A 27 32.27 -21.30 -6.86
N ASP A 28 31.43 -20.98 -7.85
CA ASP A 28 30.75 -19.67 -7.92
C ASP A 28 29.72 -19.48 -6.80
N ARG A 29 29.03 -20.56 -6.38
CA ARG A 29 28.13 -20.52 -5.22
C ARG A 29 28.87 -20.28 -3.91
N ARG A 30 30.01 -20.96 -3.69
CA ARG A 30 30.85 -20.74 -2.51
C ARG A 30 31.49 -19.34 -2.50
N LYS A 31 31.84 -18.79 -3.67
CA LYS A 31 32.34 -17.42 -3.84
C LYS A 31 31.26 -16.36 -3.58
N GLN A 32 30.02 -16.61 -4.00
CA GLN A 32 28.87 -15.75 -3.69
C GLN A 32 28.47 -15.81 -2.21
N GLU A 33 28.55 -16.98 -1.57
CA GLU A 33 28.28 -17.13 -0.13
C GLU A 33 29.37 -16.51 0.75
N ARG A 34 30.65 -16.59 0.34
CA ARG A 34 31.74 -15.85 1.02
C ARG A 34 31.54 -14.34 0.94
N ARG A 35 31.24 -13.80 -0.26
CA ARG A 35 30.91 -12.37 -0.43
C ARG A 35 29.66 -11.94 0.33
N LYS A 36 28.67 -12.82 0.46
CA LYS A 36 27.46 -12.54 1.24
C LYS A 36 27.77 -12.49 2.75
N ARG A 37 28.63 -13.38 3.26
CA ARG A 37 29.08 -13.37 4.65
C ARG A 37 30.05 -12.21 4.95
N GLU A 38 30.86 -11.81 3.99
CA GLU A 38 31.70 -10.59 4.08
C GLU A 38 30.84 -9.33 4.09
N MET A 39 29.83 -9.23 3.22
CA MET A 39 28.83 -8.15 3.25
C MET A 39 27.98 -8.14 4.53
N GLU A 40 27.64 -9.31 5.10
CA GLU A 40 26.91 -9.41 6.37
C GLU A 40 27.80 -9.01 7.56
N LYS A 41 29.10 -9.33 7.53
CA LYS A 41 30.10 -8.86 8.52
C LYS A 41 30.38 -7.37 8.40
N GLU A 42 30.46 -6.83 7.17
CA GLU A 42 30.61 -5.39 6.93
C GLU A 42 29.33 -4.62 7.32
N GLN A 43 28.14 -5.17 7.07
CA GLN A 43 26.88 -4.58 7.53
C GLN A 43 26.75 -4.62 9.06
N GLN A 44 27.25 -5.65 9.73
CA GLN A 44 27.31 -5.69 11.21
C GLN A 44 28.37 -4.74 11.78
N GLN A 45 29.52 -4.54 11.12
CA GLN A 45 30.53 -3.55 11.51
C GLN A 45 30.08 -2.10 11.26
N VAL A 46 29.30 -1.85 10.21
CA VAL A 46 28.70 -0.54 9.93
C VAL A 46 27.58 -0.23 10.93
N CYS A 47 26.73 -1.21 11.29
CA CYS A 47 25.74 -1.03 12.36
C CYS A 47 26.37 -0.77 13.74
N GLN A 48 27.54 -1.36 14.05
CA GLN A 48 28.27 -1.05 15.28
C GLN A 48 28.92 0.33 15.26
N LYS A 49 29.46 0.79 14.11
CA LYS A 49 30.02 2.15 13.99
C LYS A 49 28.96 3.27 14.00
N GLU A 50 27.76 3.02 13.45
CA GLU A 50 26.64 3.97 13.50
C GLU A 50 25.98 4.02 14.89
N SER A 51 25.98 2.91 15.64
CA SER A 51 25.47 2.86 17.02
C SER A 51 26.32 3.64 18.03
N VAL A 52 27.62 3.79 17.76
CA VAL A 52 28.55 4.55 18.62
C VAL A 52 28.46 6.05 18.32
N SER A 53 28.33 6.46 17.05
CA SER A 53 28.20 7.88 16.66
C SER A 53 26.86 8.52 17.01
N GLU A 54 25.77 7.75 17.14
CA GLU A 54 24.48 8.27 17.61
C GLU A 54 24.33 8.28 19.14
N SER A 55 25.18 7.56 19.87
CA SER A 55 25.18 7.52 21.33
C SER A 55 25.85 8.75 21.98
N GLU A 56 26.71 9.46 21.25
CA GLU A 56 27.34 10.70 21.72
C GLU A 56 26.45 11.94 21.54
N ASN A 57 25.43 11.90 20.67
CA ASN A 57 24.54 13.03 20.41
C ASN A 57 23.33 13.16 21.37
N VAL A 58 23.31 12.42 22.48
CA VAL A 58 22.24 12.50 23.50
C VAL A 58 22.76 12.91 24.89
N LYS A 59 24.06 13.16 25.05
CA LYS A 59 24.59 13.77 26.29
C LYS A 59 24.63 15.29 26.16
N GLY A 60 23.49 15.94 26.33
CA GLY A 60 23.48 17.41 26.41
C GLY A 60 22.16 18.08 26.06
N LEU A 61 21.01 17.58 26.51
CA LEU A 61 19.76 18.33 26.46
C LEU A 61 19.13 18.34 27.86
N LYS A 62 19.66 19.24 28.70
CA LYS A 62 18.90 19.79 29.84
C LYS A 62 17.67 20.49 29.27
N LEU A 63 16.49 20.18 29.82
CA LEU A 63 15.25 20.86 29.49
C LEU A 63 15.30 22.31 29.96
N GLU A 64 15.45 23.23 29.01
CA GLU A 64 14.89 24.57 29.13
C GLU A 64 13.79 24.73 28.08
N LYS A 65 12.61 25.19 28.53
CA LYS A 65 11.39 25.39 27.75
C LYS A 65 11.67 26.28 26.53
N LYS A 66 11.73 25.71 25.32
CA LYS A 66 11.78 26.49 24.07
C LYS A 66 10.71 26.03 23.09
N LYS A 67 9.84 26.98 22.73
CA LYS A 67 8.90 26.96 21.60
C LYS A 67 9.65 26.49 20.34
N ILE A 68 9.12 25.49 19.63
CA ILE A 68 9.75 25.00 18.39
C ILE A 68 9.57 26.07 17.30
N THR A 69 10.65 26.73 16.92
CA THR A 69 10.70 27.69 15.81
C THR A 69 11.49 27.09 14.65
N PHE A 70 11.07 27.35 13.41
CA PHE A 70 11.82 27.00 12.21
C PHE A 70 12.47 28.25 11.65
N GLU A 71 13.80 28.30 11.63
CA GLU A 71 14.56 29.43 11.10
C GLU A 71 14.88 29.25 9.61
N SER A 72 14.81 28.01 9.10
CA SER A 72 15.07 27.71 7.69
C SER A 72 14.20 26.58 7.13
N LEU A 73 14.05 26.59 5.80
CA LEU A 73 13.36 25.54 5.06
C LEU A 73 14.04 24.16 5.26
N GLU A 74 15.35 24.15 5.48
CA GLU A 74 16.13 22.94 5.76
C GLU A 74 15.72 22.28 7.08
N GLN A 75 15.54 23.09 8.13
CA GLN A 75 15.04 22.61 9.42
C GLN A 75 13.62 22.04 9.27
N LEU A 76 12.77 22.70 8.47
CA LEU A 76 11.42 22.22 8.19
C LEU A 76 11.43 20.85 7.49
N PHE A 77 12.31 20.63 6.51
CA PHE A 77 12.41 19.36 5.79
C PHE A 77 12.89 18.18 6.64
N LYS A 78 13.50 18.45 7.81
CA LYS A 78 13.84 17.41 8.80
C LYS A 78 12.61 16.89 9.55
N VAL A 79 11.54 17.68 9.61
CA VAL A 79 10.29 17.33 10.32
C VAL A 79 9.21 16.91 9.30
N PRO A 80 8.88 15.60 9.20
CA PRO A 80 7.96 15.10 8.18
C PRO A 80 6.58 15.78 8.19
N ARG A 81 6.06 16.08 9.38
CA ARG A 81 4.76 16.75 9.54
C ARG A 81 4.80 18.19 9.03
N ALA A 82 5.84 18.94 9.34
CA ALA A 82 6.00 20.31 8.85
C ALA A 82 6.15 20.35 7.32
N MET A 83 6.84 19.36 6.75
CA MET A 83 6.95 19.18 5.30
C MET A 83 5.59 18.90 4.62
N GLU A 84 4.62 18.24 5.28
CA GLU A 84 3.27 18.07 4.73
C GLU A 84 2.51 19.39 4.62
N TYR A 85 2.59 20.24 5.65
CA TYR A 85 1.98 21.58 5.62
C TYR A 85 2.62 22.46 4.55
N PHE A 86 3.94 22.40 4.38
CA PHE A 86 4.62 23.14 3.31
C PHE A 86 4.23 22.63 1.91
N LYS A 87 4.04 21.32 1.73
CA LYS A 87 3.52 20.76 0.47
C LYS A 87 2.11 21.21 0.16
N GLU A 88 1.24 21.22 1.17
CA GLU A 88 -0.14 21.71 1.00
C GLU A 88 -0.15 23.19 0.63
N PHE A 89 0.73 23.99 1.22
CA PHE A 89 0.91 25.39 0.84
C PHE A 89 1.34 25.53 -0.62
N LEU A 90 2.36 24.77 -1.06
CA LEU A 90 2.80 24.78 -2.45
C LEU A 90 1.72 24.28 -3.43
N PHE A 91 0.87 23.34 -3.01
CA PHE A 91 -0.28 22.89 -3.80
C PHE A 91 -1.28 24.03 -4.03
N GLN A 92 -1.60 24.80 -2.98
CA GLN A 92 -2.52 25.95 -3.09
C GLN A 92 -1.96 27.06 -3.98
N GLN A 93 -0.64 27.21 -4.02
CA GLN A 93 0.06 28.16 -4.89
C GLN A 93 0.39 27.61 -6.28
N PHE A 94 -0.10 26.42 -6.62
CA PHE A 94 0.19 25.73 -7.88
C PHE A 94 1.69 25.52 -8.17
N ASN A 95 2.55 25.49 -7.14
CA ASN A 95 4.02 25.35 -7.21
C ASN A 95 4.51 24.01 -6.63
N GLN A 96 3.66 22.99 -6.64
CA GLN A 96 3.91 21.68 -6.00
C GLN A 96 4.95 20.82 -6.74
N GLU A 97 5.18 21.08 -8.03
CA GLU A 97 6.18 20.41 -8.86
C GLU A 97 7.59 20.57 -8.29
N ASN A 98 7.90 21.72 -7.69
CA ASN A 98 9.20 22.01 -7.08
C ASN A 98 9.52 21.04 -5.92
N ILE A 99 8.60 20.90 -4.96
CA ILE A 99 8.81 19.98 -3.82
C ILE A 99 8.74 18.51 -4.26
N MET A 100 7.92 18.18 -5.25
CA MET A 100 7.85 16.82 -5.80
C MET A 100 9.16 16.42 -6.51
N PHE A 101 9.71 17.31 -7.33
CA PHE A 101 11.01 17.11 -7.99
C PHE A 101 12.13 16.96 -6.95
N PHE A 102 12.20 17.87 -5.97
CA PHE A 102 13.21 17.84 -4.91
C PHE A 102 13.24 16.50 -4.16
N GLN A 103 12.07 15.94 -3.84
CA GLN A 103 11.95 14.65 -3.18
C GLN A 103 12.30 13.45 -4.08
N GLU A 104 11.83 13.45 -5.33
CA GLU A 104 12.15 12.38 -6.28
C GLU A 104 13.67 12.31 -6.56
N VAL A 105 14.36 13.45 -6.64
CA VAL A 105 15.83 13.49 -6.77
C VAL A 105 16.53 13.00 -5.50
N LYS A 106 16.05 13.37 -4.30
CA LYS A 106 16.61 12.86 -3.03
C LYS A 106 16.53 11.33 -2.93
N ILE A 107 15.41 10.76 -3.40
CA ILE A 107 15.23 9.31 -3.50
C ILE A 107 16.13 8.73 -4.59
N PHE A 108 16.25 9.39 -5.75
CA PHE A 108 17.11 8.95 -6.84
C PHE A 108 18.57 8.80 -6.38
N LYS A 109 19.13 9.78 -5.66
CA LYS A 109 20.52 9.75 -5.15
C LYS A 109 20.89 8.51 -4.34
N HIS A 110 19.94 7.99 -3.55
CA HIS A 110 20.21 6.91 -2.58
C HIS A 110 19.42 5.61 -2.86
N GLY A 111 18.61 5.59 -3.94
CA GLY A 111 17.49 4.64 -4.08
C GLY A 111 17.61 3.61 -5.20
N TYR A 112 18.72 3.56 -5.94
CA TYR A 112 18.92 2.57 -7.00
C TYR A 112 19.86 1.43 -6.57
N ARG A 113 19.49 0.19 -6.92
CA ARG A 113 20.30 -1.02 -6.65
C ARG A 113 20.98 -1.59 -7.89
N SER A 114 20.72 -0.99 -9.05
CA SER A 114 21.27 -1.40 -10.34
C SER A 114 21.28 -0.23 -11.32
N GLU A 115 22.25 -0.24 -12.23
CA GLU A 115 22.39 0.76 -13.30
C GLU A 115 21.12 0.84 -14.17
N LYS A 116 20.51 -0.31 -14.49
CA LYS A 116 19.24 -0.38 -15.23
C LYS A 116 18.09 0.34 -14.52
N GLN A 117 18.03 0.27 -13.18
CA GLN A 117 17.04 0.99 -12.39
C GLN A 117 17.33 2.49 -12.34
N MET A 118 18.60 2.88 -12.25
CA MET A 118 19.05 4.27 -12.29
C MET A 118 18.63 4.92 -13.62
N ILE A 119 18.98 4.30 -14.75
CA ILE A 119 18.61 4.76 -16.09
C ILE A 119 17.10 4.96 -16.23
N LYS A 120 16.31 3.96 -15.81
CA LYS A 120 14.85 4.01 -15.89
C LYS A 120 14.26 5.15 -15.03
N THR A 121 14.82 5.36 -13.84
CA THR A 121 14.34 6.38 -12.90
C THR A 121 14.74 7.78 -13.36
N ALA A 122 15.97 7.95 -13.85
CA ALA A 122 16.46 9.21 -14.43
C ALA A 122 15.62 9.66 -15.62
N ARG A 123 15.30 8.75 -16.56
CA ARG A 123 14.41 9.05 -17.69
C ARG A 123 13.03 9.48 -17.23
N LYS A 124 12.45 8.77 -16.25
CA LYS A 124 11.14 9.11 -15.70
C LYS A 124 11.12 10.49 -15.03
N ILE A 125 12.16 10.85 -14.28
CA ILE A 125 12.29 12.17 -13.66
C ILE A 125 12.42 13.23 -14.76
N SER A 126 13.24 12.98 -15.78
CA SER A 126 13.43 13.90 -16.92
C SER A 126 12.14 14.14 -17.71
N GLU A 127 11.42 13.09 -18.09
CA GLU A 127 10.12 13.15 -18.80
C GLU A 127 9.01 13.83 -18.00
N LYS A 128 9.10 13.80 -16.66
CA LYS A 128 8.07 14.35 -15.77
C LYS A 128 8.28 15.82 -15.45
N TYR A 129 9.53 16.26 -15.31
CA TYR A 129 9.87 17.58 -14.76
C TYR A 129 10.76 18.44 -15.67
N ILE A 130 11.58 17.85 -16.55
CA ILE A 130 12.67 18.56 -17.25
C ILE A 130 12.36 18.80 -18.73
N VAL A 131 11.71 17.86 -19.41
CA VAL A 131 11.40 17.99 -20.85
C VAL A 131 10.43 19.17 -21.05
N PRO A 132 10.70 20.09 -22.00
CA PRO A 132 9.78 21.19 -22.30
C PRO A 132 8.37 20.68 -22.64
N GLY A 133 7.34 21.29 -22.04
CA GLY A 133 5.94 20.86 -22.19
C GLY A 133 5.53 19.73 -21.24
N SER A 134 6.35 19.41 -20.24
CA SER A 134 5.97 18.48 -19.16
C SER A 134 4.85 19.08 -18.30
N ILE A 135 3.88 18.25 -17.88
CA ILE A 135 2.76 18.71 -17.02
C ILE A 135 3.25 19.25 -15.66
N PHE A 136 4.40 18.78 -15.18
CA PHE A 136 5.05 19.24 -13.95
C PHE A 136 6.41 19.87 -14.26
N GLU A 137 6.52 20.58 -15.39
CA GLU A 137 7.75 21.25 -15.78
C GLU A 137 8.25 22.20 -14.68
N ILE A 138 9.49 22.00 -14.22
CA ILE A 138 10.11 22.87 -13.22
C ILE A 138 10.74 24.10 -13.87
N ASN A 139 10.73 25.21 -13.15
CA ASN A 139 11.36 26.45 -13.59
C ASN A 139 12.88 26.40 -13.36
N ILE A 140 13.62 26.00 -14.39
CA ILE A 140 15.09 25.94 -14.38
C ILE A 140 15.68 26.59 -15.63
N ILE A 141 16.89 27.13 -15.49
CA ILE A 141 17.62 27.82 -16.56
C ILE A 141 17.90 26.87 -17.73
N SER A 142 17.81 27.41 -18.95
CA SER A 142 17.92 26.67 -20.21
C SER A 142 19.22 25.86 -20.35
N GLU A 143 20.35 26.35 -19.85
CA GLU A 143 21.64 25.65 -19.91
C GLU A 143 21.62 24.36 -19.08
N MET A 144 21.14 24.44 -17.84
CA MET A 144 20.99 23.28 -16.96
C MET A 144 20.02 22.24 -17.53
N ARG A 145 18.92 22.71 -18.14
CA ARG A 145 17.98 21.83 -18.84
C ARG A 145 18.63 21.10 -20.01
N LYS A 146 19.37 21.82 -20.86
CA LYS A 146 20.12 21.23 -21.97
C LYS A 146 21.16 20.21 -21.49
N LYS A 147 21.88 20.50 -20.41
CA LYS A 147 22.85 19.59 -19.78
C LYS A 147 22.22 18.28 -19.34
N ILE A 148 21.08 18.33 -18.65
CA ILE A 148 20.34 17.12 -18.22
C ILE A 148 19.84 16.33 -19.42
N ILE A 149 19.24 16.99 -20.42
CA ILE A 149 18.74 16.32 -21.63
C ILE A 149 19.88 15.69 -22.43
N ASN A 150 21.01 16.38 -22.57
CA ASN A 150 22.19 15.85 -23.24
C ASN A 150 22.69 14.58 -22.54
N ASN A 151 22.78 14.58 -21.21
CA ASN A 151 23.16 13.41 -20.43
C ASN A 151 22.23 12.21 -20.66
N ILE A 152 20.92 12.44 -20.80
CA ILE A 152 19.96 11.38 -21.12
C ILE A 152 20.22 10.81 -22.53
N ASN A 153 20.49 11.67 -23.51
CA ASN A 153 20.68 11.30 -24.92
C ASN A 153 22.01 10.57 -25.16
N THR A 154 23.10 11.06 -24.57
CA THR A 154 24.44 10.43 -24.64
C THR A 154 24.58 9.22 -23.71
N LYS A 155 23.51 8.88 -22.97
CA LYS A 155 23.44 7.78 -22.00
C LYS A 155 24.45 7.91 -20.85
N THR A 156 24.83 9.13 -20.48
CA THR A 156 25.68 9.42 -19.33
C THR A 156 24.82 9.65 -18.08
N TYR A 157 24.66 8.63 -17.24
CA TYR A 157 23.84 8.69 -16.03
C TYR A 157 24.73 8.72 -14.78
N SER A 158 24.50 9.68 -13.89
CA SER A 158 25.18 9.75 -12.59
C SER A 158 24.18 10.01 -11.47
N GLY A 159 24.52 9.60 -10.23
CA GLY A 159 23.70 9.91 -9.05
C GLY A 159 23.56 11.42 -8.80
N SER A 160 24.53 12.22 -9.28
CA SER A 160 24.60 13.66 -9.15
C SER A 160 24.02 14.45 -10.33
N MET A 161 23.45 13.77 -11.35
CA MET A 161 23.04 14.42 -12.61
C MET A 161 21.93 15.48 -12.44
N PHE A 162 21.25 15.50 -11.30
CA PHE A 162 20.18 16.44 -10.96
C PHE A 162 20.56 17.42 -9.84
N ASP A 163 21.81 17.44 -9.36
CA ASP A 163 22.22 18.19 -8.16
C ASP A 163 22.02 19.68 -8.32
N GLU A 164 22.49 20.20 -9.45
CA GLU A 164 22.37 21.60 -9.83
C GLU A 164 20.90 22.03 -9.91
N ALA A 165 20.05 21.18 -10.53
CA ALA A 165 18.62 21.44 -10.65
C ALA A 165 17.89 21.32 -9.31
N GLN A 166 18.29 20.37 -8.47
CA GLN A 166 17.74 20.20 -7.13
C GLN A 166 18.05 21.40 -6.24
N LEU A 167 19.28 21.94 -6.33
CA LEU A 167 19.70 23.14 -5.63
C LEU A 167 18.94 24.38 -6.13
N ALA A 168 18.81 24.55 -7.45
CA ALA A 168 18.05 25.65 -8.03
C ALA A 168 16.58 25.65 -7.59
N VAL A 169 15.93 24.48 -7.60
CA VAL A 169 14.55 24.31 -7.13
C VAL A 169 14.43 24.56 -5.63
N PHE A 170 15.41 24.10 -4.84
CA PHE A 170 15.45 24.39 -3.41
C PHE A 170 15.54 25.90 -3.13
N ASN A 171 16.45 26.59 -3.81
CA ASN A 171 16.62 28.04 -3.68
C ASN A 171 15.36 28.79 -4.14
N HIS A 172 14.71 28.34 -5.22
CA HIS A 172 13.44 28.90 -5.67
C HIS A 172 12.35 28.78 -4.60
N MET A 173 12.20 27.61 -3.97
CA MET A 173 11.25 27.42 -2.86
C MET A 173 11.64 28.26 -1.63
N ASN A 174 12.93 28.36 -1.32
CA ASN A 174 13.43 29.10 -0.16
C ASN A 174 13.25 30.63 -0.31
N LEU A 175 13.40 31.16 -1.53
CA LEU A 175 13.22 32.60 -1.79
C LEU A 175 11.74 32.97 -1.95
N ASN A 176 10.97 32.18 -2.68
CA ASN A 176 9.62 32.58 -3.10
C ASN A 176 8.49 32.01 -2.24
N SER A 177 8.70 30.83 -1.64
CA SER A 177 7.62 30.10 -0.95
C SER A 177 7.82 30.00 0.55
N TRP A 178 9.05 30.01 1.05
CA TRP A 178 9.35 29.88 2.47
C TRP A 178 8.82 31.05 3.29
N HIS A 179 9.13 32.29 2.91
CA HIS A 179 8.64 33.49 3.62
C HIS A 179 7.11 33.61 3.56
N ALA A 180 6.52 33.35 2.39
CA ALA A 180 5.06 33.36 2.24
C ALA A 180 4.41 32.23 3.07
N PHE A 181 5.07 31.09 3.21
CA PHE A 181 4.61 30.00 4.05
C PHE A 181 4.65 30.36 5.53
N THR A 182 5.74 30.93 6.05
CA THR A 182 5.85 31.31 7.48
C THR A 182 4.80 32.33 7.90
N GLN A 183 4.29 33.14 6.96
CA GLN A 183 3.21 34.09 7.20
C GLN A 183 1.80 33.50 6.97
N SER A 184 1.70 32.27 6.47
CA SER A 184 0.42 31.66 6.09
C SER A 184 -0.38 31.13 7.27
N VAL A 185 -1.71 31.02 7.08
CA VAL A 185 -2.61 30.34 8.02
C VAL A 185 -2.22 28.86 8.22
N LEU A 186 -1.60 28.23 7.21
CA LEU A 186 -1.10 26.86 7.33
C LEU A 186 0.08 26.77 8.30
N PHE A 187 0.98 27.76 8.32
CA PHE A 187 2.08 27.80 9.28
C PHE A 187 1.60 28.09 10.70
N GLN A 188 0.65 29.01 10.87
CA GLN A 188 0.02 29.22 12.19
C GLN A 188 -0.66 27.95 12.72
N LYS A 189 -1.32 27.19 11.84
CA LYS A 189 -1.88 25.87 12.18
C LYS A 189 -0.78 24.87 12.55
N LEU A 190 0.34 24.86 11.80
CA LEU A 190 1.50 24.03 12.11
C LEU A 190 2.09 24.38 13.48
N GLU A 191 2.27 25.66 13.80
CA GLU A 191 2.78 26.11 15.09
C GLU A 191 1.85 25.72 16.23
N LYS A 192 0.53 25.90 16.08
CA LYS A 192 -0.45 25.45 17.07
C LYS A 192 -0.38 23.95 17.28
N VAL A 193 -0.34 23.19 16.19
CA VAL A 193 -0.21 21.73 16.23
C VAL A 193 1.08 21.32 16.94
N LEU A 194 2.22 21.95 16.65
CA LEU A 194 3.50 21.61 17.27
C LEU A 194 3.60 22.04 18.73
N ASN A 195 2.91 23.11 19.13
CA ASN A 195 2.91 23.63 20.50
C ASN A 195 1.83 22.95 21.40
N GLU A 196 0.73 22.47 20.84
CA GLU A 196 -0.26 21.61 21.54
C GLU A 196 0.24 20.17 21.73
N ASP A 197 1.36 19.83 21.10
CA ASP A 197 1.95 18.50 20.98
C ASP A 197 3.09 18.22 22.01
N GLU A 198 3.11 18.89 23.18
CA GLU A 198 3.97 18.44 24.31
C GLU A 198 3.64 16.98 24.69
N ASN A 199 2.37 16.59 24.61
CA ASN A 199 1.92 15.19 24.77
C ASN A 199 2.27 14.28 23.57
N PHE A 200 2.65 14.83 22.42
CA PHE A 200 2.99 14.06 21.22
C PHE A 200 4.49 13.77 21.11
N THR A 201 5.35 14.50 21.82
CA THR A 201 6.80 14.26 21.83
C THR A 201 7.14 13.05 22.71
N ALA A 202 6.52 12.94 23.89
CA ALA A 202 6.55 11.73 24.70
C ALA A 202 5.96 10.54 23.93
N GLN A 203 4.82 10.73 23.26
CA GLN A 203 4.20 9.72 22.40
C GLN A 203 5.06 9.40 21.16
N SER A 204 5.86 10.32 20.60
CA SER A 204 6.74 10.07 19.45
C SER A 204 8.03 9.38 19.85
N ILE A 205 8.55 9.65 21.04
CA ILE A 205 9.66 8.90 21.64
C ILE A 205 9.17 7.52 22.07
N GLU A 206 7.96 7.41 22.61
CA GLU A 206 7.32 6.14 22.93
C GLU A 206 6.91 5.38 21.67
N ASN A 207 6.45 6.03 20.60
CA ASN A 207 6.19 5.41 19.31
C ASN A 207 7.48 5.06 18.54
N LYS A 208 8.58 5.82 18.72
CA LYS A 208 9.90 5.44 18.19
C LYS A 208 10.53 4.32 19.00
N LYS A 209 10.42 4.34 20.33
CA LYS A 209 10.77 3.21 21.22
C LYS A 209 9.93 1.99 20.86
N MET A 210 8.62 2.14 20.69
CA MET A 210 7.71 1.07 20.26
C MET A 210 7.95 0.65 18.81
N GLN A 211 8.43 1.53 17.91
CA GLN A 211 8.86 1.17 16.57
C GLN A 211 10.19 0.41 16.56
N LEU A 212 11.13 0.77 17.43
CA LEU A 212 12.40 0.06 17.64
C LEU A 212 12.16 -1.29 18.32
N ILE A 213 11.29 -1.35 19.35
CA ILE A 213 10.78 -2.57 19.97
C ILE A 213 9.96 -3.42 18.95
N SER A 214 9.26 -2.80 18.00
CA SER A 214 8.54 -3.51 16.91
C SER A 214 9.42 -4.00 15.78
N ARG A 215 10.65 -3.50 15.64
CA ARG A 215 11.65 -4.08 14.73
C ARG A 215 12.18 -5.42 15.28
N GLU A 216 12.11 -5.61 16.61
CA GLU A 216 12.51 -6.85 17.29
C GLU A 216 11.33 -7.79 17.61
N LYS A 217 10.10 -7.30 17.76
CA LYS A 217 8.91 -8.15 17.95
C LYS A 217 8.36 -8.66 16.62
N LYS A 218 8.30 -10.00 16.46
CA LYS A 218 7.43 -10.66 15.47
C LYS A 218 6.04 -10.00 15.49
N PHE A 219 5.54 -9.59 14.32
CA PHE A 219 4.23 -8.93 14.20
C PHE A 219 3.15 -9.81 14.85
N ARG A 220 2.49 -9.28 15.89
CA ARG A 220 1.43 -9.98 16.61
C ARG A 220 0.09 -9.67 15.95
N ALA A 221 -0.81 -10.66 15.90
CA ALA A 221 -2.18 -10.42 15.45
C ALA A 221 -2.89 -9.45 16.42
N LEU A 222 -3.85 -8.69 15.90
CA LEU A 222 -4.61 -7.71 16.70
C LEU A 222 -5.47 -8.36 17.80
N ASN A 223 -5.68 -9.67 17.75
CA ASN A 223 -6.40 -10.46 18.75
C ASN A 223 -5.51 -11.52 19.43
N GLU A 224 -4.17 -11.35 19.40
CA GLU A 224 -3.24 -12.32 20.00
C GLU A 224 -3.34 -12.38 21.52
N GLU A 225 -3.47 -11.22 22.18
CA GLU A 225 -3.38 -11.10 23.64
C GLU A 225 -4.67 -11.47 24.38
N ALA A 226 -5.80 -11.48 23.67
CA ALA A 226 -7.06 -11.95 24.26
C ALA A 226 -6.96 -13.45 24.58
N PRO A 227 -7.62 -13.97 25.64
CA PRO A 227 -7.67 -15.41 25.92
C PRO A 227 -8.42 -16.16 24.81
N THR A 228 -8.15 -17.44 24.58
CA THR A 228 -8.89 -18.21 23.57
C THR A 228 -10.16 -18.75 24.21
N PRO A 229 -11.36 -18.33 23.79
CA PRO A 229 -12.58 -18.88 24.35
C PRO A 229 -12.78 -20.32 23.86
N GLU A 230 -13.48 -21.13 24.65
CA GLU A 230 -14.09 -22.35 24.15
C GLU A 230 -15.07 -21.98 23.03
N GLN A 231 -15.07 -22.74 21.92
CA GLN A 231 -15.88 -22.41 20.75
C GLN A 231 -17.39 -22.49 21.08
N LYS A 232 -18.00 -21.37 21.43
CA LYS A 232 -19.44 -21.29 21.81
C LYS A 232 -20.33 -20.67 20.73
N LYS A 233 -19.76 -19.89 19.80
CA LYS A 233 -20.53 -19.11 18.82
C LYS A 233 -20.37 -19.60 17.36
N ASN A 234 -21.42 -19.39 16.57
CA ASN A 234 -21.41 -19.62 15.12
C ASN A 234 -20.40 -18.65 14.45
N PRO A 235 -19.43 -19.14 13.65
CA PRO A 235 -18.44 -18.30 12.97
C PRO A 235 -19.02 -17.13 12.16
N LEU A 236 -20.20 -17.32 11.56
CA LEU A 236 -20.88 -16.31 10.76
C LEU A 236 -21.39 -15.18 11.63
N ALA A 237 -21.99 -15.53 12.76
CA ALA A 237 -22.44 -14.57 13.76
C ALA A 237 -21.25 -13.77 14.29
N VAL A 238 -20.09 -14.39 14.54
CA VAL A 238 -18.88 -13.68 14.99
C VAL A 238 -18.45 -12.61 13.98
N GLY A 239 -18.37 -12.96 12.68
CA GLY A 239 -17.99 -12.00 11.65
C GLY A 239 -18.98 -10.83 11.51
N GLU A 240 -20.28 -11.11 11.63
CA GLU A 240 -21.34 -10.10 11.59
C GLU A 240 -21.33 -9.20 12.83
N GLU A 241 -21.29 -9.79 14.05
CA GLU A 241 -21.27 -9.08 15.34
C GLU A 241 -20.09 -8.12 15.45
N LEU A 242 -18.90 -8.54 15.02
CA LEU A 242 -17.70 -7.69 15.00
C LEU A 242 -17.90 -6.48 14.09
N MET A 243 -18.45 -6.67 12.90
CA MET A 243 -18.70 -5.58 11.96
C MET A 243 -19.78 -4.62 12.48
N VAL A 244 -20.87 -5.14 13.07
CA VAL A 244 -21.93 -4.34 13.70
C VAL A 244 -21.37 -3.48 14.82
N THR A 245 -20.68 -4.11 15.78
CA THR A 245 -20.15 -3.41 16.96
C THR A 245 -19.18 -2.31 16.55
N LEU A 246 -18.32 -2.58 15.56
CA LEU A 246 -17.38 -1.59 15.06
C LEU A 246 -18.06 -0.45 14.29
N MET A 247 -19.12 -0.75 13.54
CA MET A 247 -19.92 0.27 12.87
C MET A 247 -20.63 1.17 13.86
N ASP A 248 -21.27 0.62 14.89
CA ASP A 248 -21.96 1.38 15.92
C ASP A 248 -21.00 2.31 16.67
N LEU A 249 -19.79 1.81 16.98
CA LEU A 249 -18.71 2.61 17.56
C LEU A 249 -18.30 3.79 16.68
N LEU A 250 -18.16 3.57 15.37
CA LEU A 250 -17.78 4.62 14.41
C LEU A 250 -18.89 5.66 14.25
N ILE A 251 -20.15 5.24 14.20
CA ILE A 251 -21.34 6.11 14.11
C ILE A 251 -21.44 6.98 15.36
N ALA A 252 -21.37 6.38 16.55
CA ALA A 252 -21.49 7.10 17.82
C ALA A 252 -20.39 8.16 18.04
N ASN A 253 -19.24 7.99 17.38
CA ASN A 253 -18.08 8.89 17.51
C ASN A 253 -17.85 9.76 16.25
N PHE A 254 -18.84 9.82 15.35
CA PHE A 254 -18.78 10.65 14.17
C PHE A 254 -19.21 12.09 14.47
N SER A 255 -18.32 13.06 14.22
CA SER A 255 -18.63 14.48 14.33
C SER A 255 -19.18 15.01 13.00
N VAL A 256 -20.47 15.35 12.99
CA VAL A 256 -21.17 15.95 11.85
C VAL A 256 -20.51 17.28 11.42
N SER A 257 -20.22 18.17 12.37
CA SER A 257 -19.64 19.49 12.09
C SER A 257 -18.21 19.40 11.55
N LYS A 258 -17.38 18.51 12.12
CA LYS A 258 -15.98 18.35 11.71
C LYS A 258 -15.79 17.34 10.57
N LYS A 259 -16.87 16.69 10.10
CA LYS A 259 -16.84 15.59 9.12
C LYS A 259 -15.66 14.66 9.41
N SER A 260 -15.56 14.16 10.64
CA SER A 260 -14.45 13.31 11.07
C SER A 260 -14.84 12.44 12.26
N ILE A 261 -14.12 11.33 12.41
CA ILE A 261 -14.27 10.39 13.52
C ILE A 261 -13.11 10.60 14.49
N ASN A 262 -13.40 10.75 15.78
CA ASN A 262 -12.35 10.82 16.81
C ASN A 262 -11.89 9.42 17.23
N VAL A 263 -10.97 8.88 16.45
CA VAL A 263 -10.38 7.54 16.67
C VAL A 263 -9.74 7.39 18.05
N LYS A 264 -9.17 8.46 18.63
CA LYS A 264 -8.54 8.42 19.96
C LYS A 264 -9.57 8.22 21.08
N THR A 265 -10.77 8.76 20.91
CA THR A 265 -11.88 8.54 21.86
C THR A 265 -12.37 7.09 21.77
N ILE A 266 -12.51 6.56 20.55
CA ILE A 266 -12.94 5.17 20.33
C ILE A 266 -11.97 4.20 21.00
N SER A 267 -10.66 4.33 20.75
CA SER A 267 -9.66 3.35 21.24
C SER A 267 -9.57 3.26 22.76
N ARG A 268 -10.03 4.29 23.49
CA ARG A 268 -10.05 4.34 24.96
C ARG A 268 -11.42 4.00 25.56
N SER A 269 -12.42 3.75 24.72
CA SER A 269 -13.80 3.55 25.17
C SER A 269 -14.07 2.11 25.65
N ILE A 270 -14.95 1.97 26.64
CA ILE A 270 -15.40 0.65 27.14
C ILE A 270 -16.00 -0.21 26.01
N PRO A 271 -16.85 0.32 25.09
CA PRO A 271 -17.39 -0.51 24.03
C PRO A 271 -16.32 -0.98 23.03
N PHE A 272 -15.21 -0.24 22.85
CA PHE A 272 -14.09 -0.73 22.06
C PHE A 272 -13.32 -1.85 22.76
N GLN A 273 -13.16 -1.79 24.09
CA GLN A 273 -12.59 -2.92 24.84
C GLN A 273 -13.45 -4.19 24.70
N LYS A 274 -14.78 -4.06 24.79
CA LYS A 274 -15.70 -5.17 24.51
C LYS A 274 -15.54 -5.72 23.09
N PHE A 275 -15.34 -4.85 22.11
CA PHE A 275 -15.03 -5.27 20.74
C PHE A 275 -13.72 -6.07 20.68
N LEU A 276 -12.66 -5.62 21.36
CA LEU A 276 -11.39 -6.37 21.42
C LEU A 276 -11.59 -7.76 22.03
N ASP A 277 -12.36 -7.87 23.10
CA ASP A 277 -12.71 -9.17 23.71
C ASP A 277 -13.47 -10.08 22.72
N GLN A 278 -14.41 -9.53 21.95
CA GLN A 278 -15.12 -10.28 20.91
C GLN A 278 -14.19 -10.80 19.81
N THR A 279 -13.09 -10.11 19.49
CA THR A 279 -12.13 -10.60 18.48
C THR A 279 -11.44 -11.90 18.90
N ALA A 280 -11.47 -12.25 20.19
CA ALA A 280 -10.96 -13.51 20.71
C ALA A 280 -11.69 -14.73 20.13
N GLU A 281 -12.99 -14.60 19.87
CA GLU A 281 -13.85 -15.64 19.29
C GLU A 281 -13.32 -16.14 17.94
N LEU A 282 -12.61 -15.30 17.19
CA LEU A 282 -12.00 -15.70 15.92
C LEU A 282 -11.04 -16.90 16.07
N LYS A 283 -10.36 -17.02 17.21
CA LYS A 283 -9.39 -18.09 17.47
C LYS A 283 -10.04 -19.45 17.69
N SER A 284 -11.34 -19.49 17.97
CA SER A 284 -12.09 -20.73 18.16
C SER A 284 -12.77 -21.22 16.87
N ILE A 285 -12.89 -20.36 15.85
CA ILE A 285 -13.57 -20.66 14.58
C ILE A 285 -12.88 -21.79 13.79
N LYS A 286 -13.66 -22.79 13.36
CA LYS A 286 -13.20 -23.87 12.48
C LYS A 286 -13.59 -23.63 11.02
N LEU A 287 -12.66 -23.03 10.26
CA LEU A 287 -12.87 -22.63 8.86
C LEU A 287 -13.20 -23.79 7.90
N ASN A 288 -12.77 -25.00 8.22
CA ASN A 288 -13.05 -26.21 7.44
C ASN A 288 -14.52 -26.64 7.48
N LYS A 289 -15.29 -26.21 8.48
CA LYS A 289 -16.73 -26.50 8.58
C LYS A 289 -17.60 -25.57 7.75
N LEU A 290 -17.05 -24.46 7.25
CA LEU A 290 -17.79 -23.48 6.45
C LEU A 290 -17.84 -23.90 4.98
N THR A 291 -19.04 -23.84 4.40
CA THR A 291 -19.27 -23.87 2.96
C THR A 291 -18.57 -22.69 2.27
N ILE A 292 -18.47 -22.75 0.94
CA ILE A 292 -17.80 -21.71 0.15
C ILE A 292 -18.49 -20.34 0.33
N ILE A 293 -19.82 -20.30 0.33
CA ILE A 293 -20.60 -19.06 0.49
C ILE A 293 -20.50 -18.52 1.92
N GLU A 294 -20.56 -19.40 2.92
CA GLU A 294 -20.35 -19.03 4.33
C GLU A 294 -18.98 -18.41 4.54
N ARG A 295 -17.95 -19.03 3.97
CA ARG A 295 -16.57 -18.56 4.02
C ARG A 295 -16.42 -17.21 3.30
N LEU A 296 -17.06 -17.03 2.16
CA LEU A 296 -17.10 -15.75 1.45
C LEU A 296 -17.69 -14.63 2.33
N CYS A 297 -18.86 -14.86 2.92
CA CYS A 297 -19.51 -13.89 3.81
C CYS A 297 -18.61 -13.56 5.01
N PHE A 298 -18.09 -14.58 5.66
CA PHE A 298 -17.20 -14.45 6.81
C PHE A 298 -15.97 -13.59 6.48
N PHE A 299 -15.25 -13.89 5.40
CA PHE A 299 -14.03 -13.18 5.06
C PHE A 299 -14.26 -11.76 4.51
N ILE A 300 -15.40 -11.47 3.88
CA ILE A 300 -15.77 -10.09 3.51
C ILE A 300 -15.96 -9.25 4.79
N ASN A 301 -16.76 -9.74 5.75
CA ASN A 301 -16.98 -9.04 7.01
C ASN A 301 -15.67 -8.91 7.80
N LEU A 302 -14.86 -9.97 7.86
CA LEU A 302 -13.57 -9.97 8.56
C LEU A 302 -12.58 -8.99 7.94
N TYR A 303 -12.49 -8.92 6.61
CA TYR A 303 -11.62 -7.97 5.92
C TYR A 303 -12.04 -6.52 6.23
N ASN A 304 -13.34 -6.22 6.10
CA ASN A 304 -13.86 -4.88 6.37
C ASN A 304 -13.65 -4.47 7.84
N THR A 305 -13.88 -5.40 8.77
CA THR A 305 -13.59 -5.22 10.19
C THR A 305 -12.11 -4.94 10.43
N LEU A 306 -11.21 -5.73 9.84
CA LEU A 306 -9.77 -5.60 10.01
C LEU A 306 -9.22 -4.29 9.43
N ILE A 307 -9.80 -3.80 8.32
CA ILE A 307 -9.48 -2.46 7.79
C ILE A 307 -9.81 -1.39 8.82
N LEU A 308 -11.03 -1.38 9.34
CA LEU A 308 -11.51 -0.36 10.27
C LEU A 308 -10.79 -0.44 11.62
N HIS A 309 -10.61 -1.64 12.17
CA HIS A 309 -9.85 -1.85 13.41
C HIS A 309 -8.39 -1.43 13.22
N GLY A 310 -7.78 -1.79 12.09
CA GLY A 310 -6.44 -1.35 11.72
C GLY A 310 -6.33 0.17 11.70
N PHE A 311 -7.30 0.90 11.15
CA PHE A 311 -7.29 2.37 11.18
C PHE A 311 -7.43 2.93 12.59
N ILE A 312 -8.19 2.26 13.47
CA ILE A 312 -8.37 2.72 14.84
C ILE A 312 -7.04 2.65 15.62
N ILE A 313 -6.32 1.53 15.47
CA ILE A 313 -5.09 1.28 16.23
C ILE A 313 -3.86 1.94 15.57
N ASN A 314 -3.70 1.75 14.26
CA ASN A 314 -2.48 2.12 13.54
C ASN A 314 -2.58 3.46 12.79
N GLY A 315 -3.77 4.05 12.74
CA GLY A 315 -4.06 5.21 11.91
C GLY A 315 -4.16 4.89 10.41
N PHE A 316 -4.43 5.91 9.62
CA PHE A 316 -4.56 5.78 8.16
C PHE A 316 -3.17 5.80 7.49
N PRO A 317 -2.89 4.91 6.53
CA PRO A 317 -1.66 4.96 5.75
C PRO A 317 -1.66 6.21 4.84
N THR A 318 -0.59 7.01 4.91
CA THR A 318 -0.46 8.26 4.15
C THR A 318 0.39 8.11 2.88
N ASP A 319 1.15 7.02 2.76
CA ASP A 319 2.08 6.77 1.66
C ASP A 319 2.12 5.29 1.23
N ARG A 320 2.87 4.96 0.17
CA ARG A 320 2.85 3.61 -0.44
C ARG A 320 3.53 2.57 0.45
N TYR A 321 4.55 2.98 1.18
CA TYR A 321 5.27 2.10 2.10
C TYR A 321 4.41 1.82 3.33
N SER A 322 3.83 2.86 3.95
CA SER A 322 2.90 2.66 5.08
C SER A 322 1.67 1.86 4.68
N LEU A 323 1.12 2.06 3.47
CA LEU A 323 0.02 1.24 2.95
C LEU A 323 0.42 -0.23 2.77
N LYS A 324 1.55 -0.49 2.11
CA LYS A 324 2.05 -1.86 1.94
C LYS A 324 2.21 -2.54 3.30
N ARG A 325 2.85 -1.84 4.24
CA ARG A 325 3.07 -2.33 5.60
C ARG A 325 1.75 -2.60 6.31
N PHE A 326 0.79 -1.68 6.24
CA PHE A 326 -0.55 -1.84 6.81
C PHE A 326 -1.26 -3.09 6.27
N MET A 327 -1.22 -3.31 4.96
CA MET A 327 -1.84 -4.48 4.32
C MET A 327 -1.18 -5.82 4.70
N GLU A 328 0.11 -5.80 5.03
CA GLU A 328 0.89 -6.99 5.41
C GLU A 328 0.81 -7.26 6.93
N GLN A 329 0.73 -6.22 7.76
CA GLN A 329 0.87 -6.31 9.22
C GLN A 329 -0.45 -6.24 9.99
N SER A 330 -1.52 -5.69 9.42
CA SER A 330 -2.84 -5.78 10.04
C SER A 330 -3.35 -7.21 9.86
N GLN A 331 -3.36 -7.99 10.94
CA GLN A 331 -3.71 -9.41 10.93
C GLN A 331 -4.65 -9.80 12.07
N TYR A 332 -5.51 -10.77 11.81
CA TYR A 332 -6.21 -11.53 12.85
C TYR A 332 -5.73 -12.99 12.87
N LYS A 333 -5.72 -13.58 14.06
CA LYS A 333 -5.59 -15.02 14.28
C LYS A 333 -6.98 -15.64 14.23
N VAL A 334 -7.20 -16.54 13.28
CA VAL A 334 -8.44 -17.31 13.10
C VAL A 334 -8.07 -18.79 13.15
N ASP A 335 -8.67 -19.54 14.08
CA ASP A 335 -8.15 -20.86 14.47
C ASP A 335 -6.65 -20.77 14.87
N LYS A 336 -5.81 -21.65 14.30
CA LYS A 336 -4.35 -21.62 14.40
C LYS A 336 -3.67 -20.72 13.35
N TYR A 337 -4.41 -20.08 12.46
CA TYR A 337 -3.84 -19.38 11.30
C TYR A 337 -3.87 -17.87 11.47
N TYR A 338 -2.86 -17.22 10.92
CA TYR A 338 -2.78 -15.77 10.82
C TYR A 338 -3.30 -15.33 9.45
N PHE A 339 -4.14 -14.30 9.41
CA PHE A 339 -4.68 -13.74 8.18
C PHE A 339 -4.48 -12.23 8.17
N SER A 340 -3.52 -11.77 7.36
CA SER A 340 -3.39 -10.36 6.99
C SER A 340 -4.47 -9.91 6.01
N LEU A 341 -4.62 -8.60 5.82
CA LEU A 341 -5.47 -8.05 4.75
C LEU A 341 -5.08 -8.60 3.36
N ASN A 342 -3.79 -8.71 3.06
CA ASN A 342 -3.32 -9.33 1.81
C ASN A 342 -3.65 -10.82 1.75
N ASP A 343 -3.53 -11.55 2.87
CA ASP A 343 -3.86 -12.98 2.94
C ASP A 343 -5.34 -13.22 2.67
N ILE A 344 -6.23 -12.40 3.26
CA ILE A 344 -7.66 -12.49 3.02
C ILE A 344 -7.98 -12.13 1.56
N LEU A 345 -7.45 -11.00 1.06
CA LEU A 345 -7.76 -10.54 -0.29
C LEU A 345 -7.20 -11.49 -1.36
N HIS A 346 -5.90 -11.77 -1.35
CA HIS A 346 -5.22 -12.51 -2.41
C HIS A 346 -5.23 -14.01 -2.20
N GLY A 347 -5.05 -14.45 -0.95
CA GLY A 347 -5.02 -15.85 -0.58
C GLY A 347 -6.39 -16.51 -0.54
N ILE A 348 -7.40 -15.81 0.02
CA ILE A 348 -8.74 -16.37 0.23
C ILE A 348 -9.73 -15.93 -0.85
N LEU A 349 -10.09 -14.65 -0.89
CA LEU A 349 -11.19 -14.12 -1.72
C LEU A 349 -10.89 -14.23 -3.23
N ARG A 350 -9.64 -13.96 -3.63
CA ARG A 350 -9.18 -14.12 -5.02
C ARG A 350 -8.85 -15.56 -5.42
N GLY A 351 -9.17 -16.55 -4.59
CA GLY A 351 -8.92 -17.96 -4.91
C GLY A 351 -7.42 -18.31 -4.98
N ASN A 352 -6.63 -17.74 -4.07
CA ASN A 352 -5.18 -17.90 -3.99
C ASN A 352 -4.43 -17.42 -5.26
N ARG A 353 -4.68 -16.17 -5.68
CA ARG A 353 -4.06 -15.56 -6.88
C ARG A 353 -3.18 -14.37 -6.51
N ASP A 354 -1.97 -14.33 -7.07
CA ASP A 354 -1.07 -13.18 -7.02
C ASP A 354 -1.47 -12.08 -8.04
N LEU A 355 -1.03 -10.84 -7.80
CA LEU A 355 -1.20 -9.67 -8.66
C LEU A 355 -0.26 -9.66 -9.89
N LYS A 356 0.99 -10.15 -9.77
CA LYS A 356 2.03 -9.87 -10.77
C LYS A 356 2.23 -10.97 -11.80
N TYR A 357 2.18 -12.22 -11.38
CA TYR A 357 2.59 -13.34 -12.24
C TYR A 357 1.53 -14.42 -12.40
N SER A 358 0.31 -14.17 -11.93
CA SER A 358 -0.78 -15.16 -11.94
C SER A 358 -0.41 -16.48 -11.27
N ARG A 359 0.54 -16.44 -10.34
CA ARG A 359 0.94 -17.57 -9.49
C ARG A 359 0.03 -17.66 -8.27
N HIS A 360 0.19 -18.72 -7.50
CA HIS A 360 -0.42 -18.82 -6.19
C HIS A 360 0.21 -17.83 -5.20
N TYR A 361 -0.64 -17.14 -4.44
CA TYR A 361 -0.20 -16.18 -3.42
C TYR A 361 0.39 -16.94 -2.21
N PHE A 362 -0.39 -17.83 -1.62
CA PHE A 362 0.07 -18.86 -0.70
C PHE A 362 0.81 -19.95 -1.46
N LYS A 363 1.97 -20.33 -0.95
CA LYS A 363 2.80 -21.42 -1.50
C LYS A 363 2.17 -22.78 -1.22
N HIS A 364 2.65 -23.83 -1.91
CA HIS A 364 2.13 -25.19 -1.79
C HIS A 364 2.14 -25.76 -0.35
N ASN A 365 3.10 -25.34 0.49
CA ASN A 365 3.20 -25.79 1.89
C ASN A 365 2.34 -24.98 2.86
N ASP A 366 1.64 -23.95 2.39
CA ASP A 366 0.81 -23.13 3.25
C ASP A 366 -0.61 -23.70 3.31
N GLU A 367 -0.95 -24.31 4.45
CA GLU A 367 -2.26 -24.94 4.67
C GLU A 367 -3.42 -23.97 4.46
N ARG A 368 -3.22 -22.66 4.59
CA ARG A 368 -4.28 -21.65 4.40
C ARG A 368 -4.82 -21.65 2.97
N ALA A 369 -4.04 -22.14 2.00
CA ALA A 369 -4.46 -22.26 0.61
C ALA A 369 -5.71 -23.14 0.43
N LYS A 370 -5.97 -24.10 1.33
CA LYS A 370 -7.18 -24.95 1.29
C LYS A 370 -8.47 -24.18 1.55
N PHE A 371 -8.37 -22.99 2.16
CA PHE A 371 -9.52 -22.15 2.45
C PHE A 371 -9.87 -21.21 1.29
N ALA A 372 -9.05 -21.15 0.24
CA ALA A 372 -9.29 -20.29 -0.92
C ALA A 372 -10.67 -20.52 -1.55
N ILE A 373 -11.36 -19.44 -1.89
CA ILE A 373 -12.69 -19.49 -2.49
C ILE A 373 -12.56 -19.78 -3.98
N LYS A 374 -13.09 -20.91 -4.40
CA LYS A 374 -13.08 -21.39 -5.79
C LYS A 374 -14.44 -22.02 -6.10
N PRO A 375 -15.13 -21.65 -7.20
CA PRO A 375 -14.76 -20.59 -8.14
C PRO A 375 -14.76 -19.19 -7.48
N VAL A 376 -14.01 -18.26 -8.07
CA VAL A 376 -13.92 -16.88 -7.56
C VAL A 376 -15.19 -16.13 -7.95
N ASP A 377 -15.84 -15.49 -6.97
CA ASP A 377 -16.94 -14.56 -7.22
C ASP A 377 -16.40 -13.12 -7.32
N PRO A 378 -16.24 -12.54 -8.52
CA PRO A 378 -15.63 -11.22 -8.68
C PRO A 378 -16.37 -10.08 -7.96
N ARG A 379 -17.65 -10.29 -7.60
CA ARG A 379 -18.47 -9.27 -6.93
C ARG A 379 -17.92 -8.90 -5.55
N PHE A 380 -17.15 -9.79 -4.90
CA PHE A 380 -16.55 -9.49 -3.59
C PHE A 380 -15.71 -8.21 -3.65
N HIS A 381 -15.08 -7.90 -4.80
CA HIS A 381 -14.24 -6.72 -4.92
C HIS A 381 -14.98 -5.44 -4.55
N PHE A 382 -16.25 -5.33 -4.93
CA PHE A 382 -17.12 -4.18 -4.63
C PHE A 382 -17.69 -4.20 -3.21
N ALA A 383 -17.63 -5.35 -2.55
CA ALA A 383 -18.06 -5.53 -1.17
C ALA A 383 -17.00 -5.16 -0.13
N LEU A 384 -15.73 -5.17 -0.53
CA LEU A 384 -14.64 -4.79 0.35
C LEU A 384 -14.53 -3.28 0.47
N LEU A 385 -14.14 -2.82 1.65
CA LEU A 385 -13.65 -1.47 1.88
C LEU A 385 -12.42 -1.23 0.98
N ASN A 386 -12.69 -0.59 -0.14
CA ASN A 386 -11.74 -0.40 -1.21
C ASN A 386 -11.76 1.07 -1.67
N PRO A 387 -10.61 1.75 -1.72
CA PRO A 387 -10.52 3.13 -2.17
C PRO A 387 -10.78 3.31 -3.67
N ASN A 388 -10.65 2.25 -4.48
CA ASN A 388 -10.73 2.37 -5.95
C ASN A 388 -12.11 2.83 -6.45
N PHE A 389 -13.15 2.72 -5.63
CA PHE A 389 -14.51 3.13 -5.95
C PHE A 389 -15.25 3.43 -4.66
N ASP A 390 -16.44 4.02 -4.79
CA ASP A 390 -17.29 4.31 -3.65
C ASP A 390 -17.89 3.03 -3.05
N SER A 391 -17.07 2.32 -2.28
CA SER A 391 -17.47 1.11 -1.56
C SER A 391 -18.53 1.48 -0.51
N LEU A 392 -19.67 0.79 -0.54
CA LEU A 392 -20.70 0.92 0.49
C LEU A 392 -20.34 0.01 1.66
N ILE A 393 -20.35 0.54 2.88
CA ILE A 393 -20.10 -0.28 4.06
C ILE A 393 -21.39 -1.01 4.39
N LYS A 394 -21.37 -2.33 4.22
CA LYS A 394 -22.50 -3.22 4.47
C LYS A 394 -22.04 -4.42 5.28
N ILE A 395 -23.00 -5.02 5.99
CA ILE A 395 -22.81 -6.28 6.73
C ILE A 395 -23.35 -7.42 5.87
N TYR A 396 -22.53 -8.42 5.61
CA TYR A 396 -22.87 -9.52 4.71
C TYR A 396 -23.40 -10.71 5.50
N ARG A 397 -24.68 -11.02 5.27
CA ARG A 397 -25.38 -12.15 5.86
C ARG A 397 -25.77 -13.13 4.79
N ILE A 398 -25.54 -14.43 5.00
CA ILE A 398 -25.74 -15.48 3.98
C ILE A 398 -27.07 -15.35 3.27
N LYS A 399 -28.16 -15.16 4.02
CA LYS A 399 -29.53 -15.07 3.50
C LYS A 399 -29.68 -14.04 2.38
N TYR A 400 -28.88 -12.97 2.39
CA TYR A 400 -29.01 -11.84 1.46
C TYR A 400 -27.71 -11.50 0.72
N THR A 401 -26.59 -12.20 0.98
CA THR A 401 -25.28 -11.87 0.41
C THR A 401 -25.29 -11.86 -1.12
N ASP A 402 -25.89 -12.84 -1.78
CA ASP A 402 -25.92 -12.89 -3.25
C ASP A 402 -26.65 -11.68 -3.85
N LYS A 403 -27.85 -11.39 -3.34
CA LYS A 403 -28.65 -10.22 -3.72
C LYS A 403 -27.87 -8.93 -3.50
N LEU A 404 -27.28 -8.76 -2.32
CA LEU A 404 -26.52 -7.57 -1.95
C LEU A 404 -25.27 -7.38 -2.81
N LEU A 405 -24.53 -8.46 -3.09
CA LEU A 405 -23.38 -8.44 -3.99
C LEU A 405 -23.80 -8.01 -5.40
N ASN A 406 -24.92 -8.51 -5.90
CA ASN A 406 -25.45 -8.14 -7.20
C ASN A 406 -25.87 -6.66 -7.26
N GLU A 407 -26.57 -6.15 -6.24
CA GLU A 407 -27.00 -4.76 -6.13
C GLU A 407 -25.81 -3.79 -6.09
N ILE A 408 -24.83 -4.04 -5.21
CA ILE A 408 -23.64 -3.20 -5.10
C ILE A 408 -22.83 -3.25 -6.40
N SER A 409 -22.71 -4.42 -7.02
CA SER A 409 -22.02 -4.56 -8.31
C SER A 409 -22.70 -3.72 -9.38
N SER A 410 -24.04 -3.78 -9.45
CA SER A 410 -24.82 -2.95 -10.38
C SER A 410 -24.53 -1.46 -10.17
N ILE A 411 -24.67 -0.97 -8.93
CA ILE A 411 -24.47 0.46 -8.60
C ILE A 411 -23.05 0.92 -8.95
N VAL A 412 -22.04 0.15 -8.55
CA VAL A 412 -20.64 0.53 -8.76
C VAL A 412 -20.30 0.48 -10.25
N VAL A 413 -20.70 -0.56 -10.97
CA VAL A 413 -20.44 -0.70 -12.40
C VAL A 413 -21.12 0.42 -13.20
N THR A 414 -22.39 0.75 -12.92
CA THR A 414 -23.11 1.81 -13.63
C THR A 414 -22.49 3.20 -13.40
N ASN A 415 -21.91 3.43 -12.22
CA ASN A 415 -21.29 4.71 -11.84
C ASN A 415 -19.86 4.87 -12.37
N LEU A 416 -19.10 3.77 -12.47
CA LEU A 416 -17.70 3.81 -12.90
C LEU A 416 -17.53 3.82 -14.42
N ILE A 417 -18.51 3.30 -15.14
CA ILE A 417 -18.42 3.13 -16.59
C ILE A 417 -18.73 4.44 -17.31
N LYS A 418 -17.86 4.78 -18.26
CA LYS A 418 -18.14 5.77 -19.31
C LYS A 418 -18.29 5.04 -20.64
N ILE A 419 -19.36 5.35 -21.36
CA ILE A 419 -19.63 4.80 -22.69
C ILE A 419 -19.51 5.94 -23.70
N GLU A 420 -18.66 5.78 -24.70
CA GLU A 420 -18.57 6.72 -25.83
C GLU A 420 -18.52 5.92 -27.13
N LYS A 421 -19.46 6.20 -28.05
CA LYS A 421 -19.59 5.45 -29.31
C LYS A 421 -19.66 3.94 -29.02
N ASN A 422 -18.71 3.15 -29.53
CA ASN A 422 -18.60 1.70 -29.33
C ASN A 422 -17.52 1.30 -28.32
N LYS A 423 -17.18 2.19 -27.37
CA LYS A 423 -16.13 1.96 -26.36
C LYS A 423 -16.68 2.09 -24.94
N ILE A 424 -16.33 1.12 -24.10
CA ILE A 424 -16.53 1.20 -22.65
C ILE A 424 -15.19 1.55 -22.01
N TYR A 425 -15.14 2.66 -21.28
CA TYR A 425 -13.97 3.03 -20.49
C TYR A 425 -14.11 2.53 -19.06
N LEU A 426 -13.19 1.67 -18.67
CA LEU A 426 -13.10 1.08 -17.34
C LEU A 426 -11.94 1.67 -16.53
N PRO A 427 -12.09 1.76 -15.20
CA PRO A 427 -10.95 1.96 -14.31
C PRO A 427 -9.89 0.87 -14.49
N LYS A 428 -8.60 1.22 -14.33
CA LYS A 428 -7.49 0.23 -14.38
C LYS A 428 -7.59 -0.87 -13.34
N PHE A 429 -8.42 -0.68 -12.31
CA PHE A 429 -8.81 -1.72 -11.38
C PHE A 429 -9.25 -3.02 -12.11
N PHE A 430 -10.13 -2.90 -13.11
CA PHE A 430 -10.62 -4.04 -13.89
C PHE A 430 -9.51 -4.71 -14.72
N GLN A 431 -8.54 -3.93 -15.20
CA GLN A 431 -7.37 -4.47 -15.88
C GLN A 431 -6.48 -5.26 -14.92
N MET A 432 -6.26 -4.71 -13.72
CA MET A 432 -5.39 -5.30 -12.69
C MET A 432 -5.95 -6.62 -12.15
N PHE A 433 -7.28 -6.72 -12.00
CA PHE A 433 -7.98 -7.90 -11.51
C PHE A 433 -8.74 -8.67 -12.59
N GLN A 434 -8.38 -8.48 -13.86
CA GLN A 434 -9.12 -9.03 -15.01
C GLN A 434 -9.38 -10.54 -14.90
N LYS A 435 -8.42 -11.30 -14.35
CA LYS A 435 -8.55 -12.76 -14.15
C LYS A 435 -9.61 -13.14 -13.13
N ASP A 436 -9.92 -12.25 -12.18
CA ASP A 436 -10.98 -12.47 -11.19
C ASP A 436 -12.36 -12.42 -11.84
N PHE A 437 -12.50 -11.64 -12.92
CA PHE A 437 -13.71 -11.53 -13.73
C PHE A 437 -13.78 -12.56 -14.89
N GLY A 438 -12.86 -13.54 -14.94
CA GLY A 438 -12.84 -14.55 -16.01
C GLY A 438 -12.12 -14.12 -17.30
N GLY A 439 -11.37 -13.01 -17.29
CA GLY A 439 -10.67 -12.50 -18.47
C GLY A 439 -11.46 -11.42 -19.21
N GLU A 440 -10.86 -10.79 -20.22
CA GLU A 440 -11.44 -9.60 -20.89
C GLU A 440 -12.80 -9.86 -21.53
N LYS A 441 -12.93 -10.99 -22.24
CA LYS A 441 -14.15 -11.36 -22.96
C LYS A 441 -15.32 -11.61 -21.99
N ILE A 442 -15.06 -12.33 -20.90
CA ILE A 442 -16.07 -12.62 -19.88
C ILE A 442 -16.42 -11.35 -19.10
N LEU A 443 -15.42 -10.52 -18.76
CA LEU A 443 -15.63 -9.24 -18.10
C LEU A 443 -16.58 -8.33 -18.89
N LEU A 444 -16.42 -8.24 -20.22
CA LEU A 444 -17.32 -7.43 -21.05
C LEU A 444 -18.77 -7.92 -20.94
N ASN A 445 -18.99 -9.23 -21.11
CA ASN A 445 -20.33 -9.81 -20.99
C ASN A 445 -20.91 -9.59 -19.58
N TRP A 446 -20.10 -9.81 -18.55
CA TRP A 446 -20.48 -9.61 -17.15
C TRP A 446 -20.89 -8.16 -16.86
N ILE A 447 -20.13 -7.18 -17.37
CA ILE A 447 -20.48 -5.75 -17.28
C ILE A 447 -21.80 -5.46 -18.00
N CYS A 448 -21.97 -5.99 -19.22
CA CYS A 448 -23.16 -5.76 -20.02
C CYS A 448 -24.43 -6.22 -19.28
N MET A 449 -24.37 -7.29 -18.47
CA MET A 449 -25.51 -7.73 -17.66
C MET A 449 -26.06 -6.64 -16.73
N PHE A 450 -25.21 -5.76 -16.20
CA PHE A 450 -25.63 -4.63 -15.36
C PHE A 450 -26.08 -3.42 -16.18
N LEU A 451 -25.60 -3.30 -17.42
CA LEU A 451 -25.94 -2.21 -18.33
C LEU A 451 -27.25 -2.43 -19.10
N ILE A 452 -27.80 -3.65 -19.16
CA ILE A 452 -29.09 -3.92 -19.82
C ILE A 452 -30.23 -3.07 -19.23
N LYS A 453 -30.15 -2.74 -17.93
CA LYS A 453 -31.11 -1.86 -17.26
C LYS A 453 -30.84 -0.37 -17.49
N ASP A 454 -29.71 -0.04 -18.09
CA ASP A 454 -29.27 1.32 -18.35
C ASP A 454 -29.73 1.78 -19.74
N LYS A 455 -30.55 2.83 -19.79
CA LYS A 455 -31.09 3.40 -21.04
C LYS A 455 -29.98 3.81 -22.04
N ARG A 456 -28.75 4.04 -21.56
CA ARG A 456 -27.57 4.35 -22.40
C ARG A 456 -27.12 3.18 -23.29
N PHE A 457 -27.51 1.94 -22.97
CA PHE A 457 -26.96 0.72 -23.55
C PHE A 457 -27.73 0.19 -24.79
N ASN A 458 -29.03 0.45 -24.90
CA ASN A 458 -29.93 -0.20 -25.87
C ASN A 458 -29.63 0.04 -27.37
N LYS A 459 -28.62 0.84 -27.72
CA LYS A 459 -28.31 1.21 -29.11
C LYS A 459 -26.93 0.80 -29.61
N ILE A 460 -26.10 0.13 -28.80
CA ILE A 460 -24.67 -0.04 -29.14
C ILE A 460 -24.33 -1.50 -29.44
N LYS A 461 -23.91 -1.76 -30.68
CA LYS A 461 -23.36 -3.06 -31.12
C LYS A 461 -21.82 -2.99 -31.13
N ASN A 462 -21.17 -4.13 -30.86
CA ASN A 462 -19.71 -4.31 -30.95
C ASN A 462 -18.88 -3.43 -29.98
N LEU A 463 -19.17 -3.52 -28.69
CA LEU A 463 -18.43 -2.78 -27.65
C LEU A 463 -17.01 -3.32 -27.47
N THR A 464 -16.06 -2.40 -27.25
CA THR A 464 -14.66 -2.71 -26.91
C THR A 464 -14.26 -2.06 -25.60
N ILE A 465 -13.46 -2.75 -24.78
CA ILE A 465 -12.96 -2.22 -23.52
C ILE A 465 -11.76 -1.30 -23.77
N LYS A 466 -11.76 -0.15 -23.10
CA LYS A 466 -10.59 0.72 -22.92
C LYS A 466 -10.39 0.98 -21.44
N TYR A 467 -9.14 1.12 -21.02
CA TYR A 467 -8.83 1.44 -19.62
C TYR A 467 -8.42 2.91 -19.48
N THR A 468 -8.92 3.58 -18.46
CA THR A 468 -8.57 4.96 -18.15
C THR A 468 -7.09 5.08 -17.72
N LYS A 469 -6.46 6.25 -17.90
CA LYS A 469 -5.01 6.40 -17.59
C LYS A 469 -4.70 6.37 -16.07
N ARG A 470 -5.67 6.70 -15.20
CA ARG A 470 -5.47 6.78 -13.74
C ARG A 470 -5.35 5.39 -13.11
N ASN A 471 -4.23 5.13 -12.43
CA ASN A 471 -4.11 4.03 -11.46
C ASN A 471 -4.76 4.49 -10.15
N LEU A 472 -5.83 3.81 -9.72
CA LEU A 472 -6.55 4.12 -8.48
C LEU A 472 -5.95 3.44 -7.23
N THR A 473 -4.72 2.95 -7.31
CA THR A 473 -4.05 2.24 -6.20
C THR A 473 -3.18 3.16 -5.33
N THR A 474 -3.49 4.45 -5.26
CA THR A 474 -2.67 5.43 -4.55
C THR A 474 -3.08 5.56 -3.07
N PRO A 475 -2.13 5.66 -2.12
CA PRO A 475 -2.38 5.90 -0.69
C PRO A 475 -3.30 7.09 -0.41
N PHE A 476 -3.20 8.13 -1.25
CA PHE A 476 -4.05 9.32 -1.23
C PHE A 476 -5.55 9.01 -1.33
N ILE A 477 -5.96 7.85 -1.86
CA ILE A 477 -7.38 7.50 -1.96
C ILE A 477 -7.88 6.83 -0.66
N TRP A 478 -6.99 6.30 0.19
CA TRP A 478 -7.34 5.90 1.56
C TRP A 478 -7.51 7.12 2.49
N LEU A 479 -6.82 8.23 2.21
CA LEU A 479 -7.14 9.55 2.80
C LEU A 479 -8.51 10.06 2.33
N ASP A 480 -8.89 9.80 1.07
CA ASP A 480 -10.27 9.99 0.64
C ASP A 480 -11.23 9.02 1.34
N LEU A 481 -10.84 7.80 1.72
CA LEU A 481 -11.67 6.94 2.57
C LEU A 481 -11.95 7.59 3.93
N LYS A 482 -11.00 8.29 4.54
CA LYS A 482 -11.27 9.13 5.74
C LYS A 482 -12.33 10.20 5.44
N ARG A 483 -12.24 10.89 4.30
CA ARG A 483 -13.23 11.87 3.85
C ARG A 483 -14.58 11.23 3.44
N THR A 484 -14.54 9.98 3.00
CA THR A 484 -15.66 9.19 2.49
C THR A 484 -16.43 8.52 3.62
N LEU A 485 -15.76 7.98 4.64
CA LEU A 485 -16.37 7.65 5.93
C LEU A 485 -17.11 8.88 6.43
N SER A 486 -16.46 10.05 6.39
CA SER A 486 -17.09 11.30 6.79
C SER A 486 -18.21 11.86 5.91
N ARG A 487 -18.30 11.45 4.64
CA ARG A 487 -19.39 11.85 3.72
C ARG A 487 -20.51 10.80 3.67
N LYS A 488 -20.19 9.52 3.84
CA LYS A 488 -21.13 8.38 3.74
C LYS A 488 -21.88 8.13 5.05
N PHE A 489 -21.33 8.49 6.20
CA PHE A 489 -22.11 8.51 7.44
C PHE A 489 -23.20 9.62 7.44
N LEU A 490 -23.09 10.63 6.57
CA LEU A 490 -24.06 11.73 6.47
C LEU A 490 -25.22 11.48 5.50
N PHE A 491 -25.06 10.59 4.51
CA PHE A 491 -26.08 10.33 3.50
C PHE A 491 -26.41 8.84 3.49
N GLY A 492 -27.51 8.54 4.19
CA GLY A 492 -28.01 7.21 4.48
C GLY A 492 -27.94 6.24 3.30
N SER A 493 -27.31 5.10 3.55
CA SER A 493 -27.67 3.84 2.90
C SER A 493 -27.68 2.76 3.98
N ILE A 494 -28.31 3.06 5.12
CA ILE A 494 -28.85 2.09 6.06
C ILE A 494 -30.35 2.06 5.77
N ASN A 495 -30.70 1.29 4.77
CA ASN A 495 -31.96 0.56 4.61
C ASN A 495 -31.61 -0.70 3.84
#